data_AF-A0A371X547-F1
#
_entry.id   AF-A0A371X547-F1
#
_cell.length_a   1.000
_cell.length_b   1.000
_cell.length_c   1.000
_cell.angle_alpha   90.00
_cell.angle_beta   90.00
_cell.angle_gamma   90.00
#
_symmetry.space_group_name_H-M   'P 1'
#
loop_
_entity.id
_entity.type
_entity.pdbx_description
1 polymer ?
#
loop_
_entity_poly.entity_id
_entity_poly.type
_entity_poly.pdbx_seq_one_letter_code
_entity_poly.pdbx_strand_id
1 'polypeptide(L)'
;MGMGHFNRRDLLVAAILAGTAGLLAPGSRTARAAGGGDDLTDLARLPMDKPDAPVIAIAGPSGPVRTVSREDLAGLEQTVLTTHMPWSPEVHHLEGPSLARFVSSFTQKDAADEISIEAIDGFIVTAPIAELVADGAVLVIRQDGDFLPVSAKGPAFVMFPFEERPEIADRSRFGRCIWQITRITIS
;
A
#
# COMPACT_ATOMS: atom_id res chain seq x y z
N MET A 1 -15.00 -16.94 -20.35
CA MET A 1 -13.97 -15.89 -20.44
C MET A 1 -13.06 -16.02 -19.22
N GLY A 2 -11.85 -16.56 -19.40
CA GLY A 2 -10.92 -16.82 -18.29
C GLY A 2 -10.25 -15.53 -17.85
N MET A 3 -10.55 -15.08 -16.62
CA MET A 3 -9.86 -13.96 -16.00
C MET A 3 -8.51 -14.45 -15.48
N GLY A 4 -7.44 -14.02 -16.16
CA GLY A 4 -6.06 -14.25 -15.76
C GLY A 4 -5.71 -13.53 -14.46
N HIS A 5 -4.78 -14.11 -13.71
CA HIS A 5 -4.18 -13.52 -12.52
C HIS A 5 -3.68 -12.09 -12.83
N PHE A 6 -4.27 -11.07 -12.20
CA PHE A 6 -3.84 -9.67 -12.32
C PHE A 6 -2.72 -9.39 -11.30
N ASN A 7 -1.48 -9.27 -11.75
CA ASN A 7 -0.35 -8.90 -10.90
C ASN A 7 -0.14 -7.37 -10.92
N ARG A 8 0.41 -6.78 -9.83
CA ARG A 8 0.72 -5.33 -9.70
C ARG A 8 1.48 -4.75 -10.89
N ARG A 9 2.26 -5.60 -11.58
CA ARG A 9 3.09 -5.28 -12.74
C ARG A 9 2.33 -5.20 -14.08
N ASP A 10 1.20 -5.88 -14.22
CA ASP A 10 0.48 -6.01 -15.50
C ASP A 10 -0.24 -4.73 -15.94
N LEU A 11 -0.41 -3.78 -15.02
CA LEU A 11 -1.04 -2.49 -15.31
C LEU A 11 -0.13 -1.51 -16.09
N LEU A 12 1.17 -1.80 -16.25
CA LEU A 12 2.14 -0.83 -16.77
C LEU A 12 2.81 -1.15 -18.12
N VAL A 13 2.60 -2.31 -18.75
CA VAL A 13 3.33 -2.63 -19.99
C VAL A 13 2.38 -3.00 -21.15
N ALA A 14 2.11 -2.01 -21.99
CA ALA A 14 2.07 -2.25 -23.43
C ALA A 14 3.49 -2.00 -23.98
N ALA A 15 3.96 -2.94 -24.80
CA ALA A 15 5.12 -2.92 -25.71
C ALA A 15 6.41 -3.70 -25.32
N ILE A 16 6.52 -4.87 -25.95
CA ILE A 16 7.69 -5.48 -26.66
C ILE A 16 8.80 -6.20 -25.84
N LEU A 17 8.62 -7.53 -25.77
CA LEU A 17 9.47 -8.67 -26.19
C LEU A 17 10.99 -8.81 -25.89
N ALA A 18 11.29 -10.02 -25.37
CA ALA A 18 12.47 -10.90 -25.53
C ALA A 18 13.75 -10.57 -24.71
N GLY A 19 14.44 -11.49 -24.03
CA GLY A 19 14.30 -12.94 -23.89
C GLY A 19 15.44 -13.56 -23.03
N THR A 20 15.17 -14.81 -22.61
CA THR A 20 16.08 -15.93 -22.26
C THR A 20 16.94 -15.96 -20.98
N ALA A 21 16.83 -17.13 -20.34
CA ALA A 21 17.36 -17.66 -19.09
C ALA A 21 18.88 -17.91 -19.02
N GLY A 22 19.39 -18.06 -17.79
CA GLY A 22 20.71 -18.65 -17.46
C GLY A 22 20.77 -19.15 -16.01
N LEU A 23 21.55 -20.20 -15.76
CA LEU A 23 21.43 -21.24 -14.71
C LEU A 23 22.62 -21.24 -13.72
N LEU A 24 22.40 -21.77 -12.49
CA LEU A 24 23.29 -22.57 -11.59
C LEU A 24 24.44 -21.95 -10.72
N ALA A 25 24.17 -21.89 -9.39
CA ALA A 25 24.89 -22.45 -8.20
C ALA A 25 26.28 -21.91 -7.72
N PRO A 26 26.90 -22.46 -6.63
CA PRO A 26 26.89 -21.88 -5.26
C PRO A 26 28.30 -21.65 -4.63
N GLY A 27 28.41 -21.01 -3.47
CA GLY A 27 29.67 -20.97 -2.70
C GLY A 27 29.72 -20.03 -1.48
N SER A 28 30.05 -20.60 -0.33
CA SER A 28 30.20 -20.01 1.02
C SER A 28 31.44 -19.12 1.25
N ARG A 29 31.40 -18.12 2.16
CA ARG A 29 32.12 -18.04 3.47
C ARG A 29 32.20 -16.59 4.04
N THR A 30 31.76 -16.45 5.30
CA THR A 30 32.18 -15.53 6.40
C THR A 30 32.44 -14.02 6.20
N ALA A 31 31.70 -13.24 7.03
CA ALA A 31 32.15 -12.24 8.01
C ALA A 31 31.90 -10.73 7.76
N ARG A 32 31.16 -10.16 8.74
CA ARG A 32 31.41 -8.90 9.47
C ARG A 32 30.91 -7.56 8.88
N ALA A 33 29.85 -7.09 9.55
CA ALA A 33 29.52 -5.74 10.03
C ALA A 33 29.36 -4.55 9.05
N ALA A 34 28.29 -3.81 9.35
CA ALA A 34 27.91 -2.45 8.95
C ALA A 34 27.25 -2.29 7.56
N GLY A 35 26.02 -1.77 7.58
CA GLY A 35 25.34 -1.25 6.39
C GLY A 35 23.84 -1.45 6.47
N GLY A 36 23.08 -0.35 6.40
CA GLY A 36 21.65 -0.41 6.15
C GLY A 36 21.38 -1.15 4.84
N GLY A 37 20.47 -2.10 4.89
CA GLY A 37 20.14 -3.02 3.81
C GLY A 37 19.48 -4.26 4.40
N ASP A 38 18.36 -4.69 3.82
CA ASP A 38 17.61 -5.92 4.15
C ASP A 38 16.35 -5.81 5.04
N ASP A 39 15.65 -4.67 5.03
CA ASP A 39 14.35 -4.51 5.74
C ASP A 39 13.24 -5.47 5.23
N LEU A 40 13.33 -6.02 4.02
CA LEU A 40 12.28 -6.91 3.46
C LEU A 40 12.26 -8.31 4.12
N THR A 41 13.40 -8.81 4.61
CA THR A 41 13.49 -10.15 5.20
C THR A 41 12.86 -10.21 6.59
N ASP A 42 12.78 -9.08 7.29
CA ASP A 42 12.19 -9.00 8.61
C ASP A 42 10.65 -8.83 8.55
N LEU A 43 10.13 -8.13 7.52
CA LEU A 43 8.69 -7.99 7.28
C LEU A 43 7.99 -9.33 7.03
N ALA A 44 8.64 -10.25 6.31
CA ALA A 44 8.09 -11.59 6.04
C ALA A 44 7.92 -12.46 7.30
N ARG A 45 8.53 -12.08 8.42
CA ARG A 45 8.44 -12.77 9.72
C ARG A 45 7.47 -12.12 10.69
N LEU A 46 7.02 -10.90 10.40
CA LEU A 46 6.02 -10.23 11.21
C LEU A 46 4.68 -10.96 11.10
N PRO A 47 3.85 -10.97 12.16
CA PRO A 47 2.53 -11.58 12.13
C PRO A 47 1.55 -10.69 11.33
N MET A 48 1.77 -10.56 10.02
CA MET A 48 1.09 -9.63 9.12
C MET A 48 -0.43 -9.77 9.10
N ASP A 49 -0.96 -10.96 9.39
CA ASP A 49 -2.39 -11.23 9.44
C ASP A 49 -3.04 -10.89 10.78
N LYS A 50 -2.28 -10.63 11.85
CA LYS A 50 -2.83 -10.21 13.15
C LYS A 50 -3.20 -8.71 13.16
N PRO A 51 -4.47 -8.32 13.41
CA PRO A 51 -4.89 -6.91 13.32
C PRO A 51 -4.20 -5.97 14.31
N ASP A 52 -3.84 -6.48 15.49
CA ASP A 52 -3.13 -5.82 16.58
C ASP A 52 -1.60 -5.75 16.37
N ALA A 53 -1.07 -6.46 15.37
CA ALA A 53 0.36 -6.46 15.09
C ALA A 53 0.80 -5.15 14.40
N PRO A 54 1.85 -4.47 14.89
CA PRO A 54 2.31 -3.20 14.34
C PRO A 54 3.18 -3.43 13.10
N VAL A 55 2.54 -3.69 11.96
CA VAL A 55 3.21 -4.14 10.72
C VAL A 55 3.32 -3.07 9.63
N ILE A 56 2.78 -1.88 9.87
CA ILE A 56 2.89 -0.74 8.93
C ILE A 56 3.82 0.31 9.55
N ALA A 57 4.96 0.54 8.91
CA ALA A 57 5.91 1.58 9.29
C ALA A 57 5.48 2.95 8.75
N ILE A 58 5.56 3.99 9.56
CA ILE A 58 5.24 5.37 9.22
C ILE A 58 6.44 6.25 9.55
N ALA A 59 6.99 6.89 8.54
CA ALA A 59 8.05 7.89 8.67
C ALA A 59 7.47 9.27 8.34
N GLY A 60 7.66 10.24 9.24
CA GLY A 60 7.36 11.65 8.98
C GLY A 60 8.62 12.46 8.63
N PRO A 61 8.48 13.73 8.24
CA PRO A 61 9.59 14.57 7.77
C PRO A 61 10.64 14.85 8.86
N SER A 62 10.23 14.83 10.13
CA SER A 62 11.12 14.99 11.28
C SER A 62 10.58 14.21 12.45
N GLY A 63 11.08 12.99 12.66
CA GLY A 63 10.68 12.15 13.77
C GLY A 63 11.17 10.71 13.64
N PRO A 64 11.09 9.92 14.72
CA PRO A 64 11.36 8.50 14.64
C PRO A 64 10.32 7.81 13.77
N VAL A 65 10.74 6.75 13.07
CA VAL A 65 9.81 5.83 12.40
C VAL A 65 8.92 5.19 13.47
N ARG A 66 7.61 5.23 13.25
CA ARG A 66 6.61 4.59 14.10
C ARG A 66 6.09 3.35 13.39
N THR A 67 5.74 2.31 14.13
CA THR A 67 4.99 1.19 13.57
C THR A 67 3.57 1.21 14.14
N VAL A 68 2.59 0.96 13.28
CA VAL A 68 1.17 0.95 13.65
C VAL A 68 0.51 -0.35 13.19
N SER A 69 -0.50 -0.75 13.95
CA SER A 69 -1.36 -1.89 13.65
C SER A 69 -2.60 -1.44 12.87
N ARG A 70 -3.38 -2.40 12.35
CA ARG A 70 -4.67 -2.09 11.73
C ARG A 70 -5.69 -1.63 12.77
N GLU A 71 -5.57 -2.10 14.02
CA GLU A 71 -6.40 -1.62 15.13
C GLU A 71 -6.11 -0.15 15.46
N ASP A 72 -4.83 0.27 15.46
CA ASP A 72 -4.47 1.69 15.63
C ASP A 72 -5.09 2.56 14.53
N LEU A 73 -5.04 2.11 13.28
CA LEU A 73 -5.65 2.80 12.14
C LEU A 73 -7.18 2.82 12.21
N ALA A 74 -7.79 1.77 12.76
CA ALA A 74 -9.23 1.69 13.00
C ALA A 74 -9.71 2.63 14.12
N GLY A 75 -8.80 3.06 15.00
CA GLY A 75 -9.08 4.06 16.04
C GLY A 75 -9.22 5.49 15.49
N LEU A 76 -8.78 5.75 14.26
CA LEU A 76 -9.06 7.00 13.55
C LEU A 76 -10.52 7.01 13.09
N GLU A 77 -11.12 8.16 12.79
CA GLU A 77 -12.46 8.14 12.17
C GLU A 77 -12.35 7.61 10.73
N GLN A 78 -13.27 6.71 10.39
CA GLN A 78 -13.25 5.88 9.19
C GLN A 78 -14.08 6.51 8.06
N THR A 79 -13.75 6.14 6.83
CA THR A 79 -14.47 6.43 5.59
C THR A 79 -14.83 5.09 4.94
N VAL A 80 -16.05 4.98 4.42
CA VAL A 80 -16.55 3.79 3.74
C VAL A 80 -16.73 4.10 2.27
N LEU A 81 -16.18 3.25 1.40
CA LEU A 81 -16.40 3.26 -0.04
C LEU A 81 -17.23 2.04 -0.44
N THR A 82 -18.29 2.26 -1.20
CA THR A 82 -19.06 1.17 -1.83
C THR A 82 -18.67 1.14 -3.31
N THR A 83 -17.78 0.22 -3.69
CA THR A 83 -17.19 0.22 -5.04
C THR A 83 -16.87 -1.18 -5.52
N HIS A 84 -16.89 -1.39 -6.83
CA HIS A 84 -16.15 -2.51 -7.41
C HIS A 84 -14.65 -2.21 -7.33
N MET A 85 -13.84 -3.26 -7.19
CA MET A 85 -12.39 -3.12 -7.30
C MET A 85 -11.98 -3.30 -8.76
N PRO A 86 -10.91 -2.65 -9.25
CA PRO A 86 -10.48 -2.81 -10.65
C PRO A 86 -10.20 -4.26 -11.09
N TRP A 87 -9.99 -5.16 -10.12
CA TRP A 87 -9.72 -6.59 -10.30
C TRP A 87 -10.89 -7.51 -9.93
N SER A 88 -12.01 -6.98 -9.43
CA SER A 88 -13.19 -7.78 -9.03
C SER A 88 -14.48 -7.10 -9.48
N PRO A 89 -15.39 -7.81 -10.17
CA PRO A 89 -16.68 -7.25 -10.57
C PRO A 89 -17.67 -7.13 -9.40
N GLU A 90 -17.35 -7.70 -8.24
CA GLU A 90 -18.19 -7.64 -7.04
C GLU A 90 -18.04 -6.29 -6.34
N VAL A 91 -19.17 -5.76 -5.86
CA VAL A 91 -19.21 -4.52 -5.09
C VAL A 91 -18.98 -4.87 -3.63
N HIS A 92 -18.01 -4.19 -3.02
CA HIS A 92 -17.65 -4.39 -1.62
C HIS A 92 -17.76 -3.09 -0.83
N HIS A 93 -17.88 -3.22 0.48
CA HIS A 93 -17.72 -2.11 1.42
C HIS A 93 -16.28 -2.07 1.90
N LEU A 94 -15.53 -1.09 1.42
CA LEU A 94 -14.14 -0.87 1.78
C LEU A 94 -14.09 0.22 2.85
N GLU A 95 -13.44 -0.06 3.98
CA GLU A 95 -13.40 0.84 5.12
C GLU A 95 -11.96 1.12 5.57
N GLY A 96 -11.70 2.39 5.88
CA GLY A 96 -10.41 2.85 6.39
C GLY A 96 -10.37 4.37 6.63
N PRO A 97 -9.34 4.91 7.29
CA PRO A 97 -9.18 6.35 7.40
C PRO A 97 -8.96 7.00 6.01
N SER A 98 -9.54 8.18 5.80
CA SER A 98 -9.17 9.00 4.64
C SER A 98 -7.68 9.35 4.70
N LEU A 99 -7.02 9.43 3.54
CA LEU A 99 -5.59 9.74 3.49
C LEU A 99 -5.30 11.13 4.10
N ALA A 100 -6.21 12.08 3.89
CA ALA A 100 -6.14 13.40 4.51
C ALA A 100 -6.08 13.31 6.04
N ARG A 101 -6.94 12.47 6.64
CA ARG A 101 -6.97 12.30 8.08
C ARG A 101 -5.75 11.54 8.59
N PHE A 102 -5.37 10.47 7.89
CA PHE A 102 -4.16 9.71 8.17
C PHE A 102 -2.95 10.65 8.24
N VAL A 103 -2.69 11.43 7.19
CA VAL A 103 -1.57 12.39 7.15
C VAL A 103 -1.65 13.35 8.33
N SER A 104 -2.82 13.96 8.59
CA SER A 104 -2.99 14.90 9.71
C SER A 104 -2.76 14.30 11.10
N SER A 105 -2.88 12.97 11.24
CA SER A 105 -2.66 12.26 12.51
C SER A 105 -1.18 11.95 12.76
N PHE A 106 -0.37 11.89 11.70
CA PHE A 106 1.04 11.48 11.76
C PHE A 106 2.05 12.58 11.43
N THR A 107 1.63 13.69 10.82
CA THR A 107 2.50 14.85 10.55
C THR A 107 1.89 16.19 11.01
N GLN A 108 2.75 17.18 11.23
CA GLN A 108 2.34 18.57 11.38
C GLN A 108 2.12 19.17 9.98
N LYS A 109 0.98 19.82 9.75
CA LYS A 109 0.44 20.20 8.43
C LYS A 109 1.38 21.02 7.52
N ASP A 110 2.40 21.65 8.08
CA ASP A 110 3.24 22.64 7.38
C ASP A 110 4.60 22.10 6.92
N ALA A 111 4.85 20.78 7.02
CA ALA A 111 6.16 20.18 6.79
C ALA A 111 6.19 19.04 5.77
N ALA A 112 5.10 18.77 5.05
CA ALA A 112 5.05 17.66 4.10
C ALA A 112 4.19 17.94 2.87
N ASP A 113 4.78 17.70 1.70
CA ASP A 113 4.16 17.92 0.38
C ASP A 113 4.01 16.60 -0.40
N GLU A 114 4.83 15.59 -0.08
CA GLU A 114 4.93 14.33 -0.80
C GLU A 114 4.68 13.13 0.13
N ILE A 115 4.10 12.07 -0.44
CA ILE A 115 3.95 10.78 0.22
C ILE A 115 4.47 9.66 -0.67
N SER A 116 5.25 8.76 -0.07
CA SER A 116 5.73 7.53 -0.68
C SER A 116 5.17 6.33 0.08
N ILE A 117 4.54 5.41 -0.64
CA ILE A 117 3.88 4.23 -0.10
C ILE A 117 4.54 2.99 -0.71
N GLU A 118 4.99 2.07 0.14
CA GLU A 118 5.70 0.86 -0.22
C GLU A 118 4.90 -0.39 0.16
N ALA A 119 4.85 -1.34 -0.77
CA ALA A 119 4.25 -2.65 -0.57
C ALA A 119 5.27 -3.70 -0.12
N ILE A 120 4.79 -4.85 0.38
CA ILE A 120 5.62 -5.96 0.85
C ILE A 120 6.59 -6.52 -0.21
N ASP A 121 6.31 -6.33 -1.51
CA ASP A 121 7.20 -6.74 -2.62
C ASP A 121 8.16 -5.64 -3.07
N GLY A 122 8.24 -4.51 -2.35
CA GLY A 122 9.08 -3.37 -2.65
C GLY A 122 8.53 -2.47 -3.76
N PHE A 123 7.30 -2.67 -4.23
CA PHE A 123 6.66 -1.74 -5.15
C PHE A 123 6.35 -0.43 -4.43
N ILE A 124 6.70 0.71 -5.04
CA ILE A 124 6.55 2.04 -4.44
C ILE A 124 5.71 2.93 -5.34
N VAL A 125 4.77 3.66 -4.73
CA VAL A 125 4.05 4.78 -5.33
C VAL A 125 4.43 6.05 -4.60
N THR A 126 4.84 7.06 -5.35
CA THR A 126 5.11 8.41 -4.84
C THR A 126 4.18 9.41 -5.51
N ALA A 127 3.56 10.28 -4.73
CA ALA A 127 2.65 11.31 -5.25
C ALA A 127 2.59 12.53 -4.30
N PRO A 128 2.19 13.71 -4.81
CA PRO A 128 1.83 14.84 -3.97
C PRO A 128 0.66 14.50 -3.05
N ILE A 129 0.78 14.82 -1.77
CA ILE A 129 -0.29 14.58 -0.78
C ILE A 129 -1.58 15.27 -1.21
N ALA A 130 -1.46 16.52 -1.67
CA ALA A 130 -2.60 17.33 -2.11
C ALA A 130 -3.39 16.67 -3.25
N GLU A 131 -2.72 15.96 -4.16
CA GLU A 131 -3.38 15.27 -5.27
C GLU A 131 -4.17 14.05 -4.77
N LEU A 132 -3.55 13.21 -3.93
CA LEU A 132 -4.24 12.04 -3.38
C LEU A 132 -5.43 12.44 -2.49
N VAL A 133 -5.28 13.53 -1.72
CA VAL A 133 -6.35 14.09 -0.91
C VAL A 133 -7.49 14.64 -1.78
N ALA A 134 -7.17 15.39 -2.84
CA ALA A 134 -8.16 15.91 -3.78
C ALA A 134 -8.91 14.81 -4.53
N ASP A 135 -8.22 13.70 -4.84
CA ASP A 135 -8.82 12.52 -5.47
C ASP A 135 -9.63 11.66 -4.46
N GLY A 136 -9.61 11.99 -3.17
CA GLY A 136 -10.41 11.31 -2.14
C GLY A 136 -9.83 9.96 -1.71
N ALA A 137 -8.51 9.80 -1.75
CA ALA A 137 -7.84 8.55 -1.36
C ALA A 137 -8.23 8.10 0.06
N VAL A 138 -8.49 6.81 0.21
CA VAL A 138 -8.76 6.12 1.47
C VAL A 138 -7.71 5.04 1.68
N LEU A 139 -7.15 4.97 2.89
CA LEU A 139 -6.27 3.88 3.30
C LEU A 139 -7.13 2.75 3.87
N VAL A 140 -7.55 1.84 3.01
CA VAL A 140 -8.46 0.74 3.35
C VAL A 140 -7.76 -0.30 4.20
N ILE A 141 -8.39 -0.68 5.31
CA ILE A 141 -7.94 -1.71 6.26
C ILE A 141 -8.97 -2.82 6.46
N ARG A 142 -10.23 -2.59 6.06
CA ARG A 142 -11.31 -3.57 6.12
C ARG A 142 -12.04 -3.71 4.79
N GLN A 143 -12.56 -4.90 4.55
CA GLN A 143 -13.49 -5.20 3.48
C GLN A 143 -14.68 -5.96 4.07
N ASP A 144 -15.89 -5.49 3.80
CA ASP A 144 -17.15 -6.08 4.24
C ASP A 144 -17.23 -6.31 5.76
N GLY A 145 -16.58 -5.44 6.54
CA GLY A 145 -16.55 -5.46 8.00
C GLY A 145 -15.35 -6.19 8.61
N ASP A 146 -14.61 -6.98 7.83
CA ASP A 146 -13.47 -7.75 8.31
C ASP A 146 -12.12 -7.09 7.97
N PHE A 147 -11.13 -7.22 8.86
CA PHE A 147 -9.77 -6.75 8.56
C PHE A 147 -9.16 -7.53 7.40
N LEU A 148 -8.50 -6.82 6.48
CA LEU A 148 -7.90 -7.42 5.29
C LEU A 148 -6.71 -8.31 5.67
N PRO A 149 -6.74 -9.64 5.42
CA PRO A 149 -5.55 -10.47 5.49
C PRO A 149 -4.59 -10.17 4.33
N VAL A 150 -3.32 -10.53 4.46
CA VAL A 150 -2.31 -10.35 3.40
C VAL A 150 -2.69 -11.04 2.10
N SER A 151 -3.33 -12.21 2.20
CA SER A 151 -3.84 -12.98 1.06
C SER A 151 -4.94 -12.24 0.29
N ALA A 152 -5.68 -11.35 0.96
CA ALA A 152 -6.71 -10.49 0.37
C ALA A 152 -6.24 -9.04 0.28
N LYS A 153 -4.97 -8.83 -0.10
CA LYS A 153 -4.38 -7.49 -0.37
C LYS A 153 -4.18 -6.59 0.86
N GLY A 154 -4.39 -7.11 2.07
CA GLY A 154 -4.02 -6.46 3.33
C GLY A 154 -2.51 -6.44 3.58
N PRO A 155 -2.02 -5.82 4.66
CA PRO A 155 -2.77 -5.27 5.80
C PRO A 155 -3.47 -3.93 5.51
N ALA A 156 -3.07 -3.23 4.45
CA ALA A 156 -3.78 -2.06 3.96
C ALA A 156 -3.56 -1.87 2.46
N PHE A 157 -4.47 -1.14 1.82
CA PHE A 157 -4.30 -0.65 0.45
C PHE A 157 -4.93 0.73 0.23
N VAL A 158 -4.49 1.45 -0.80
CA VAL A 158 -5.10 2.72 -1.22
C VAL A 158 -6.23 2.46 -2.20
N MET A 159 -7.38 3.10 -1.98
CA MET A 159 -8.50 3.10 -2.90
C MET A 159 -9.08 4.51 -3.06
N PHE A 160 -9.67 4.76 -4.22
CA PHE A 160 -10.35 6.02 -4.54
C PHE A 160 -11.85 5.76 -4.78
N PRO A 161 -12.72 6.77 -4.61
CA PRO A 161 -14.16 6.64 -4.79
C PRO A 161 -14.55 6.63 -6.28
N PHE A 162 -14.12 5.63 -7.05
CA PHE A 162 -14.32 5.60 -8.51
C PHE A 162 -15.79 5.57 -8.94
N GLU A 163 -16.67 4.97 -8.14
CA GLU A 163 -18.12 4.98 -8.39
C GLU A 163 -18.74 6.38 -8.24
N GLU A 164 -18.36 7.10 -7.18
CA GLU A 164 -18.87 8.45 -6.90
C GLU A 164 -18.19 9.50 -7.79
N ARG A 165 -16.96 9.21 -8.24
CA ARG A 165 -16.12 10.09 -9.03
C ARG A 165 -15.58 9.37 -10.28
N PRO A 166 -16.43 9.10 -11.27
CA PRO A 166 -16.02 8.40 -12.49
C PRO A 166 -14.98 9.18 -13.32
N GLU A 167 -14.87 10.50 -13.13
CA GLU A 167 -13.91 11.34 -13.83
C GLU A 167 -12.44 11.09 -13.43
N ILE A 168 -12.20 10.46 -12.27
CA ILE A 168 -10.85 10.05 -11.83
C ILE A 168 -10.59 8.56 -12.06
N ALA A 169 -11.54 7.82 -12.63
CA ALA A 169 -11.42 6.39 -12.92
C ALA A 169 -10.58 6.15 -14.19
N ASP A 170 -9.29 6.52 -14.14
CA ASP A 170 -8.34 6.37 -15.24
C ASP A 170 -7.11 5.54 -14.86
N ARG A 171 -6.31 5.21 -15.87
CA ARG A 171 -5.09 4.38 -15.72
C ARG A 171 -4.10 4.97 -14.70
N SER A 172 -3.99 6.29 -14.60
CA SER A 172 -3.07 6.94 -13.66
C SER A 172 -3.51 6.66 -12.22
N ARG A 173 -4.79 6.85 -11.90
CA ARG A 173 -5.31 6.60 -10.54
C ARG A 173 -5.37 5.11 -10.21
N PHE A 174 -5.73 4.25 -11.17
CA PHE A 174 -5.66 2.81 -10.96
C PHE A 174 -4.24 2.32 -10.63
N GLY A 175 -3.21 2.93 -11.24
CA GLY A 175 -1.81 2.64 -10.92
C GLY A 175 -1.39 3.05 -9.50
N ARG A 176 -2.18 3.90 -8.83
CA ARG A 176 -1.93 4.36 -7.45
C ARG A 176 -2.69 3.57 -6.39
N CYS A 177 -3.57 2.64 -6.78
CA CYS A 177 -4.21 1.70 -5.86
C CYS A 177 -3.21 0.63 -5.39
N ILE A 178 -2.24 1.04 -4.57
CA ILE A 178 -1.19 0.16 -4.02
C ILE A 178 -1.73 -0.66 -2.86
N TRP A 179 -1.35 -1.94 -2.78
CA TRP A 179 -1.81 -2.88 -1.75
C TRP A 179 -0.68 -3.67 -1.08
N GLN A 180 -1.01 -4.37 0.00
CA GLN A 180 -0.05 -4.98 0.92
C GLN A 180 0.97 -3.95 1.43
N ILE A 181 0.47 -2.78 1.82
CA ILE A 181 1.29 -1.68 2.30
C ILE A 181 2.02 -2.08 3.58
N THR A 182 3.33 -1.84 3.62
CA THR A 182 4.19 -2.10 4.78
C THR A 182 4.90 -0.85 5.28
N ARG A 183 5.07 0.17 4.42
CA ARG A 183 5.70 1.43 4.80
C ARG A 183 5.06 2.63 4.10
N ILE A 184 4.92 3.71 4.86
CA ILE A 184 4.45 5.01 4.38
C ILE A 184 5.45 6.07 4.86
N THR A 185 5.99 6.83 3.93
CA THR A 185 6.90 7.94 4.19
C THR A 185 6.24 9.24 3.77
N ILE A 186 6.21 10.22 4.67
CA ILE A 186 5.64 11.55 4.48
C ILE A 186 6.80 12.53 4.56
N SER A 187 6.97 13.37 3.52
CA SER A 187 8.11 14.28 3.37
C SER A 187 7.74 15.64 2.82
#